data_AF-A0A9X9BXZ9-F1
#
_entry.id   AF-A0A9X9BXZ9-F1
#
_cell.length_a   1.000
_cell.length_b   1.000
_cell.length_c   1.000
_cell.angle_alpha   90.00
_cell.angle_beta   90.00
_cell.angle_gamma   90.00
#
_symmetry.space_group_name_H-M   'P 1'
#
loop_
_entity.id
_entity.type
_entity.pdbx_description
1 polymer ?
#
loop_
_entity_poly.entity_id
_entity_poly.type
_entity_poly.pdbx_seq_one_letter_code
_entity_poly.pdbx_strand_id
1 'polypeptide(L)'
;MNAQQAVEIERIVSTFTEEDNEAVYEEVERLDKQMRIGYMEKMLREHLPHCEAEVFALAADSSEFQEIASKAIWDCLTEIVKRERAVEIYRNKHRYDEVA
;
A
#
# COMPACT_ATOMS: atom_id res chain seq x y z
N MET A 1 -17.74 1.29 6.53
CA MET A 1 -17.01 1.86 7.67
C MET A 1 -17.55 3.25 7.93
N ASN A 2 -17.95 3.57 9.17
CA ASN A 2 -18.42 4.91 9.51
C ASN A 2 -17.25 5.83 9.95
N ALA A 3 -17.51 7.13 10.11
CA ALA A 3 -16.48 8.11 10.45
C ALA A 3 -15.80 7.81 11.80
N GLN A 4 -16.56 7.33 12.79
CA GLN A 4 -16.02 6.99 14.12
C GLN A 4 -15.04 5.81 14.05
N GLN A 5 -15.38 4.78 13.28
CA GLN A 5 -14.53 3.62 13.03
C GLN A 5 -13.23 4.03 12.35
N ALA A 6 -13.30 4.92 11.36
CA ALA A 6 -12.12 5.43 10.67
C ALA A 6 -11.16 6.16 11.62
N VAL A 7 -11.69 7.04 12.49
CA VAL A 7 -10.88 7.75 13.52
C VAL A 7 -10.20 6.76 14.46
N GLU A 8 -10.91 5.71 14.88
CA GLU A 8 -10.34 4.72 15.78
C GLU A 8 -9.24 3.86 15.12
N ILE A 9 -9.41 3.50 13.86
CA ILE A 9 -8.39 2.78 13.08
C ILE A 9 -7.13 3.64 12.93
N GLU A 10 -7.26 4.92 12.60
CA GLU A 10 -6.09 5.81 12.50
C GLU A 10 -5.41 6.00 13.86
N ARG A 11 -6.18 6.01 14.97
CA ARG A 11 -5.60 5.98 16.31
C ARG A 11 -4.80 4.69 16.55
N ILE A 12 -5.30 3.54 16.11
CA ILE A 12 -4.57 2.26 16.22
C ILE A 12 -3.25 2.35 15.45
N VAL A 13 -3.25 2.86 14.21
CA VAL A 13 -2.03 3.07 13.41
C VAL A 13 -1.01 3.94 14.16
N SER A 14 -1.45 5.06 14.77
CA SER A 14 -0.55 5.95 15.53
C SER A 14 0.07 5.31 16.77
N THR A 15 -0.46 4.17 17.21
CA THR A 15 0.00 3.44 18.39
C THR A 15 0.70 2.12 18.05
N PHE A 16 1.06 1.92 16.78
CA PHE A 16 1.79 0.73 16.35
C PHE A 16 3.09 0.55 17.13
N THR A 17 3.27 -0.67 17.60
CA THR A 17 4.50 -1.12 18.24
C THR A 17 5.57 -1.42 17.19
N GLU A 18 6.79 -1.72 17.63
CA GLU A 18 7.84 -2.20 16.72
C GLU A 18 7.41 -3.52 16.04
N GLU A 19 6.79 -4.44 16.79
CA GLU A 19 6.26 -5.70 16.26
C GLU A 19 5.17 -5.49 15.20
N ASP A 20 4.27 -4.52 15.42
CA ASP A 20 3.25 -4.19 14.41
C ASP A 20 3.89 -3.64 13.13
N ASN A 21 4.93 -2.81 13.25
CA ASN A 21 5.63 -2.27 12.10
C ASN A 21 6.46 -3.34 11.38
N GLU A 22 7.08 -4.27 12.11
CA GLU A 22 7.80 -5.40 11.52
C GLU A 22 6.86 -6.28 10.69
N ALA A 23 5.70 -6.65 11.26
CA ALA A 23 4.68 -7.42 10.53
C ALA A 23 4.16 -6.66 9.28
N VAL A 24 4.02 -5.34 9.35
CA VAL A 24 3.69 -4.51 8.19
C VAL A 24 4.79 -4.62 7.13
N TYR A 25 6.06 -4.47 7.49
CA TYR A 25 7.15 -4.50 6.52
C TYR A 25 7.35 -5.88 5.88
N GLU A 26 7.17 -6.96 6.64
CA GLU A 26 7.20 -8.33 6.09
C GLU A 26 6.11 -8.51 5.01
N GLU A 27 4.91 -8.02 5.27
CA GLU A 27 3.81 -8.11 4.32
C GLU A 27 4.00 -7.18 3.12
N VAL A 28 4.52 -5.96 3.33
CA VAL A 28 4.90 -5.04 2.24
C VAL A 28 5.95 -5.70 1.36
N GLU A 29 6.98 -6.31 1.92
CA GLU A 29 8.02 -7.01 1.13
C GLU A 29 7.41 -8.18 0.34
N ARG A 30 6.47 -8.93 0.92
CA ARG A 30 5.75 -10.00 0.23
C ARG A 30 4.95 -9.47 -0.96
N LEU A 31 4.25 -8.34 -0.79
CA LEU A 31 3.42 -7.71 -1.82
C LEU A 31 4.26 -7.01 -2.90
N ASP A 32 5.34 -6.33 -2.51
CA ASP A 32 6.26 -5.64 -3.42
C ASP A 32 6.89 -6.64 -4.42
N LYS A 33 7.31 -7.82 -3.94
CA LYS A 33 7.79 -8.92 -4.80
C LYS A 33 6.75 -9.41 -5.82
N GLN A 34 5.46 -9.20 -5.57
CA GLN A 34 4.38 -9.56 -6.50
C GLN A 34 4.04 -8.42 -7.46
N MET A 35 4.30 -7.18 -7.05
CA MET A 35 4.08 -5.99 -7.86
C MET A 35 5.24 -5.81 -8.84
N ARG A 36 4.94 -6.04 -10.13
CA ARG A 36 5.87 -5.70 -11.21
C ARG A 36 5.74 -4.21 -11.55
N ILE A 37 6.85 -3.53 -11.76
CA ILE A 37 6.89 -2.14 -12.31
C ILE A 37 6.05 -2.02 -13.60
N GLY A 38 5.93 -3.11 -14.37
CA GLY A 38 5.04 -3.17 -15.55
C GLY A 38 3.56 -2.90 -15.27
N TYR A 39 3.07 -3.07 -14.04
CA TYR A 39 1.71 -2.64 -13.67
C TYR A 39 1.59 -1.11 -13.62
N MET A 40 2.61 -0.41 -13.13
CA MET A 40 2.67 1.04 -13.16
C MET A 40 2.73 1.55 -14.60
N GLU A 41 3.54 0.94 -15.46
CA GLU A 41 3.59 1.28 -16.88
C GLU A 41 2.21 1.12 -17.55
N LYS A 42 1.54 -0.02 -17.31
CA LYS A 42 0.20 -0.27 -17.83
C LYS A 42 -0.80 0.78 -17.36
N MET A 43 -0.80 1.09 -16.06
CA MET A 43 -1.69 2.11 -15.46
C MET A 43 -1.47 3.49 -16.09
N LEU A 44 -0.20 3.90 -16.28
CA LEU A 44 0.13 5.18 -16.90
C LEU A 44 -0.31 5.24 -18.37
N ARG A 45 -0.12 4.16 -19.13
CA ARG A 45 -0.60 4.06 -20.52
C ARG A 45 -2.12 4.22 -20.62
N GLU A 46 -2.87 3.68 -19.66
CA GLU A 46 -4.35 3.81 -19.62
C GLU A 46 -4.81 5.26 -19.37
N HIS A 47 -4.04 6.06 -18.62
CA HIS A 47 -4.43 7.43 -18.23
C HIS A 47 -3.75 8.54 -19.04
N LEU A 48 -2.76 8.19 -19.88
CA LEU A 48 -2.03 9.12 -20.74
C LEU A 48 -2.09 8.65 -22.20
N PRO A 49 -3.29 8.58 -22.82
CA PRO A 49 -3.47 8.02 -24.16
C PRO A 49 -2.77 8.83 -25.28
N HIS A 50 -2.36 10.07 -24.98
CA HIS A 50 -1.64 10.94 -25.92
C HIS A 50 -0.13 10.69 -25.94
N CYS A 51 0.40 9.95 -24.96
CA CYS A 51 1.82 9.64 -24.91
C CYS A 51 2.10 8.39 -25.76
N GLU A 52 3.08 8.49 -26.66
CA GLU A 52 3.41 7.40 -27.57
C GLU A 52 3.98 6.19 -26.82
N ALA A 53 3.68 5.00 -27.33
CA ALA A 53 4.06 3.74 -26.69
C ALA A 53 5.58 3.56 -26.53
N GLU A 54 6.36 4.14 -27.45
CA GLU A 54 7.82 4.12 -27.45
C GLU A 54 8.40 5.02 -26.36
N VAL A 55 7.79 6.19 -26.11
CA VAL A 55 8.19 7.10 -25.03
C VAL A 55 8.00 6.41 -23.67
N PHE A 56 6.92 5.66 -23.49
CA PHE A 56 6.71 4.88 -22.28
C PHE A 56 7.75 3.78 -22.08
N ALA A 57 8.13 3.07 -23.14
CA ALA A 57 9.16 2.03 -23.05
C ALA A 57 10.52 2.63 -22.65
N LEU A 58 10.92 3.73 -23.31
CA LEU A 58 12.15 4.45 -22.97
C LEU A 58 12.16 4.97 -21.54
N ALA A 59 11.03 5.49 -21.06
CA ALA A 59 10.90 5.94 -19.68
C ALA A 59 10.98 4.77 -18.69
N ALA A 60 10.28 3.66 -18.95
CA ALA A 60 10.27 2.49 -18.08
C ALA A 60 11.64 1.81 -17.97
N ASP A 61 12.47 1.89 -19.02
CA ASP A 61 13.85 1.39 -19.02
C ASP A 61 14.85 2.29 -18.27
N SER A 62 14.45 3.53 -17.93
CA SER A 62 15.30 4.45 -17.17
C SER A 62 15.44 4.00 -15.71
N SER A 63 16.67 3.97 -15.20
CA SER A 63 16.93 3.67 -13.78
C SER A 63 16.22 4.66 -12.84
N GLU A 64 16.19 5.94 -13.21
CA GLU A 64 15.49 6.98 -12.44
C GLU A 64 13.99 6.67 -12.32
N PHE A 65 13.35 6.27 -13.43
CA PHE A 65 11.95 5.92 -13.42
C PHE A 65 11.70 4.67 -12.56
N GLN A 66 12.55 3.65 -12.68
CA GLN A 66 12.43 2.41 -11.91
C GLN A 66 12.60 2.66 -10.41
N GLU A 67 13.54 3.53 -10.01
CA GLU A 67 13.76 3.91 -8.62
C GLU A 67 12.55 4.67 -8.05
N ILE A 68 12.04 5.66 -8.78
CA ILE A 68 10.84 6.42 -8.37
C ILE A 68 9.63 5.49 -8.28
N ALA A 69 9.42 4.63 -9.27
CA ALA A 69 8.32 3.69 -9.33
C ALA A 69 8.37 2.68 -8.17
N SER A 70 9.54 2.08 -7.94
CA SER A 70 9.77 1.14 -6.84
C SER A 70 9.47 1.78 -5.49
N LYS A 71 10.01 2.97 -5.25
CA LYS A 71 9.73 3.71 -4.01
C LYS A 71 8.24 4.04 -3.84
N ALA A 72 7.59 4.51 -4.90
CA ALA A 72 6.16 4.85 -4.84
C ALA A 72 5.29 3.62 -4.55
N ILE A 73 5.60 2.48 -5.16
CA ILE A 73 4.93 1.20 -4.89
C ILE A 73 5.10 0.84 -3.42
N TRP A 74 6.34 0.85 -2.92
CA TRP A 74 6.66 0.52 -1.53
C TRP A 74 5.91 1.42 -0.53
N ASP A 75 5.97 2.74 -0.73
CA ASP A 75 5.35 3.72 0.17
C ASP A 75 3.81 3.56 0.18
N CYS A 76 3.19 3.34 -0.99
CA CYS A 76 1.76 3.08 -1.08
C CYS A 76 1.36 1.77 -0.41
N LEU A 77 2.10 0.68 -0.65
CA LEU A 77 1.85 -0.61 -0.01
C LEU A 77 1.96 -0.49 1.50
N THR A 78 2.98 0.20 2.00
CA THR A 78 3.17 0.44 3.44
C THR A 78 1.95 1.11 4.06
N GLU A 79 1.43 2.18 3.45
CA GLU A 79 0.27 2.90 3.99
C GLU A 79 -1.03 2.10 3.90
N ILE A 80 -1.19 1.23 2.91
CA ILE A 80 -2.32 0.30 2.79
C ILE A 80 -2.23 -0.78 3.87
N VAL A 81 -1.11 -1.48 3.97
CA VAL A 81 -0.90 -2.62 4.88
C VAL A 81 -1.00 -2.17 6.34
N LYS A 82 -0.52 -0.97 6.70
CA LYS A 82 -0.77 -0.39 8.04
C LYS A 82 -2.25 -0.33 8.38
N ARG A 83 -3.09 0.09 7.43
CA ARG A 83 -4.54 0.23 7.65
C ARG A 83 -5.25 -1.12 7.64
N GLU A 84 -4.80 -2.07 6.83
CA GLU A 84 -5.27 -3.45 6.90
C GLU A 84 -4.99 -4.06 8.28
N ARG A 85 -3.75 -3.92 8.77
CA ARG A 85 -3.36 -4.39 10.11
C ARG A 85 -4.17 -3.71 11.22
N ALA A 86 -4.35 -2.40 11.14
CA ALA A 86 -5.15 -1.66 12.12
C ALA A 86 -6.63 -2.08 12.11
N VAL A 87 -7.19 -2.39 10.93
CA VAL A 87 -8.54 -2.95 10.78
C VAL A 87 -8.64 -4.33 11.43
N GLU A 88 -7.64 -5.19 11.30
CA GLU A 88 -7.61 -6.50 11.97
C GLU A 88 -7.60 -6.35 13.50
N ILE A 89 -6.75 -5.46 14.02
CA ILE A 89 -6.68 -5.16 15.45
C ILE A 89 -8.02 -4.62 15.94
N TYR A 90 -8.61 -3.67 15.21
CA TYR A 90 -9.92 -3.12 15.51
C TYR A 90 -10.99 -4.22 15.60
N ARG A 91 -11.07 -5.08 14.58
CA ARG A 91 -12.02 -6.20 14.52
C ARG A 91 -11.81 -7.16 15.68
N ASN A 92 -10.57 -7.51 16.00
CA ASN A 92 -10.27 -8.43 17.10
C ASN A 92 -10.66 -7.87 18.47
N LYS A 93 -10.53 -6.56 18.68
CA LYS A 93 -11.00 -5.88 19.91
C LYS A 93 -12.51 -5.93 20.04
N HIS A 94 -13.23 -5.61 18.96
CA HIS A 94 -14.69 -5.51 18.97
C HIS A 94 -15.41 -6.86 18.82
N ARG A 95 -14.70 -7.93 18.42
CA ARG A 95 -15.25 -9.29 18.30
C ARG A 95 -15.82 -9.82 19.62
N TYR A 96 -15.32 -9.36 20.76
CA TYR A 96 -15.80 -9.78 22.08
C TYR A 96 -16.89 -8.85 22.66
N ASP A 97 -17.04 -7.64 22.13
CA ASP A 97 -18.07 -6.68 22.56
C ASP A 97 -19.45 -7.00 21.97
N GLU A 98 -19.53 -7.82 20.92
CA GLU A 98 -20.82 -8.31 20.35
C GLU A 98 -21.39 -9.52 21.09
N VAL A 99 -20.70 -10.07 22.10
CA VAL A 99 -21.09 -11.30 22.82
C VAL A 99 -21.52 -11.03 24.28
N ALA A 100 -21.64 -9.76 24.68
CA ALA A 100 -22.04 -9.33 26.03
C ALA A 100 -23.45 -8.71 26.07
#